data_AF-A0A317Z3W4-F1
#
_entry.id   AF-A0A317Z3W4-F1
#
_cell.length_a   1.000
_cell.length_b   1.000
_cell.length_c   1.000
_cell.angle_alpha   90.00
_cell.angle_beta   90.00
_cell.angle_gamma   90.00
#
_symmetry.space_group_name_H-M   'P 1'
#
loop_
_entity.id
_entity.type
_entity.pdbx_description
1 polymer ?
#
loop_
_entity_poly.entity_id
_entity_poly.type
_entity_poly.pdbx_seq_one_letter_code
_entity_poly.pdbx_strand_id
1 'polypeptide(L)'
;DNWTSLFKQIVHECFSQSGLLLIDAQFEALREIEVPLFKQIIQHHEQIDNAFRMQQQRTGAAGLTPMIQTDTNVHLFMHEDG
;
A
#
# COMPACT_ATOMS: atom_id res chain seq x y z
N ASP A 1 -5.16 -3.66 -21.65
CA ASP A 1 -5.99 -4.64 -20.95
C ASP A 1 -5.20 -5.35 -19.88
N ASN A 2 -5.52 -5.08 -18.61
CA ASN A 2 -4.92 -5.75 -17.46
C ASN A 2 -6.04 -6.27 -16.52
N TRP A 3 -5.67 -7.09 -15.54
CA TRP A 3 -6.62 -7.65 -14.57
C TRP A 3 -7.42 -6.57 -13.83
N THR A 4 -6.80 -5.42 -13.57
CA THR A 4 -7.44 -4.27 -12.91
C THR A 4 -8.57 -3.69 -13.76
N SER A 5 -8.42 -3.61 -15.09
CA SER A 5 -9.47 -3.16 -16.00
C SER A 5 -10.69 -4.09 -15.99
N LEU A 6 -10.47 -5.41 -16.02
CA LEU A 6 -11.56 -6.39 -15.95
C LEU A 6 -12.29 -6.32 -14.60
N PHE A 7 -11.54 -6.23 -13.51
CA PHE A 7 -12.11 -6.08 -12.17
C PHE A 7 -12.97 -4.81 -12.06
N LYS A 8 -12.48 -3.67 -12.56
CA LYS A 8 -13.25 -2.42 -12.59
C LYS A 8 -14.56 -2.55 -13.35
N GLN A 9 -14.57 -3.27 -14.49
CA GLN A 9 -15.79 -3.50 -15.27
C GLN A 9 -16.82 -4.31 -14.47
N ILE A 10 -16.41 -5.45 -13.90
CA ILE A 10 -17.30 -6.31 -13.10
C ILE A 10 -17.89 -5.53 -11.91
N VAL A 11 -17.03 -4.81 -11.18
CA VAL A 11 -17.47 -4.03 -10.01
C VAL A 11 -18.40 -2.88 -10.42
N HIS A 12 -18.11 -2.22 -11.55
CA HIS A 12 -18.97 -1.17 -12.07
C HIS A 12 -20.35 -1.71 -12.46
N GLU A 13 -20.43 -2.87 -13.12
CA GLU A 13 -21.72 -3.50 -13.45
C GLU A 13 -22.54 -3.81 -12.20
N CYS A 14 -21.90 -4.30 -11.12
CA CYS A 14 -22.61 -4.63 -9.89
C CYS A 14 -23.04 -3.41 -9.07
N PHE A 15 -22.28 -2.31 -9.10
CA PHE A 15 -22.41 -1.21 -8.13
C PHE A 15 -22.53 0.20 -8.74
N SER A 16 -22.68 0.32 -10.06
CA SER A 16 -22.75 1.62 -10.77
C SER A 16 -23.76 2.61 -10.17
N GLN A 17 -24.90 2.13 -9.67
CA GLN A 17 -25.96 2.98 -9.10
C GLN A 17 -25.66 3.48 -7.67
N SER A 18 -24.61 2.97 -7.02
CA SER A 18 -24.29 3.31 -5.63
C SER A 18 -23.28 4.46 -5.49
N GLY A 19 -22.82 5.05 -6.60
CA GLY A 19 -21.86 6.16 -6.57
C GLY A 19 -20.43 5.73 -6.20
N LEU A 20 -20.07 4.48 -6.50
CA LEU A 20 -18.78 3.90 -6.15
C LEU A 20 -17.60 4.61 -6.84
N LEU A 21 -16.62 5.03 -6.05
CA LEU A 21 -15.33 5.54 -6.53
C LEU A 21 -14.26 4.44 -6.45
N LEU A 22 -13.65 4.11 -7.58
CA LEU A 22 -12.55 3.16 -7.66
C LEU A 22 -11.23 3.90 -7.80
N ILE A 23 -10.34 3.74 -6.83
CA ILE A 23 -8.99 4.31 -6.84
C ILE A 23 -8.01 3.20 -7.21
N ASP A 24 -7.31 3.38 -8.33
CA ASP A 24 -6.33 2.40 -8.82
C ASP A 24 -4.91 2.84 -8.44
N ALA A 25 -4.22 2.00 -7.67
CA ALA A 25 -2.84 2.24 -7.26
C ALA A 25 -1.84 2.21 -8.43
N GLN A 26 -2.20 1.73 -9.62
CA GLN A 26 -1.38 1.79 -10.83
C GLN A 26 -1.72 2.99 -11.73
N PHE A 27 -2.61 3.87 -11.28
CA PHE A 27 -2.98 5.05 -12.07
C PHE A 27 -1.85 6.09 -12.05
N GLU A 28 -1.24 6.34 -13.20
CA GLU A 28 -0.04 7.19 -13.32
C GLU A 28 -0.21 8.59 -12.72
N ALA A 29 -1.34 9.25 -13.00
CA ALA A 29 -1.59 10.58 -12.46
C ALA A 29 -1.72 10.59 -10.92
N LEU A 30 -2.18 9.49 -10.31
CA LEU A 30 -2.14 9.33 -8.85
C LEU A 30 -0.69 9.19 -8.36
N ARG A 31 0.14 8.41 -9.08
CA ARG A 31 1.55 8.22 -8.75
C ARG A 31 2.35 9.52 -8.78
N GLU A 32 2.08 10.40 -9.73
CA GLU A 32 2.68 11.74 -9.78
C GLU A 32 2.39 12.57 -8.52
N ILE A 33 1.16 12.49 -8.01
CA ILE A 33 0.74 13.18 -6.78
C ILE A 33 1.37 12.55 -5.52
N GLU A 34 1.63 11.24 -5.54
CA GLU A 34 2.23 10.51 -4.42
C GLU A 34 3.76 10.69 -4.31
N VAL A 35 4.44 11.24 -5.33
CA VAL A 35 5.90 11.51 -5.29
C VAL A 35 6.38 12.19 -3.99
N PRO A 36 5.79 13.30 -3.51
CA PRO A 36 6.20 13.90 -2.24
C PRO A 36 6.03 12.96 -1.05
N LEU A 37 4.96 12.16 -1.01
CA LEU A 37 4.73 11.17 0.05
C LEU A 37 5.82 10.11 0.04
N PHE A 38 6.15 9.55 -1.13
CA PHE A 38 7.22 8.56 -1.24
C PHE A 38 8.58 9.11 -0.82
N LYS A 39 8.88 10.38 -1.16
CA LYS A 39 10.09 11.05 -0.68
C LYS A 39 10.12 11.13 0.85
N GLN A 40 9.00 11.46 1.50
CA GLN A 40 8.92 11.49 2.96
C GLN A 40 9.13 10.10 3.56
N ILE A 41 8.51 9.06 2.99
CA ILE A 41 8.68 7.68 3.46
C ILE A 41 10.15 7.26 3.38
N ILE A 42 10.82 7.56 2.27
CA ILE A 42 12.25 7.27 2.09
C ILE A 42 13.10 8.06 3.09
N GLN A 43 12.84 9.35 3.29
CA GLN A 43 13.60 10.20 4.22
C GLN A 43 13.43 9.78 5.69
N HIS A 44 12.27 9.26 6.05
CA HIS A 44 11.92 8.88 7.43
C HIS A 44 11.87 7.37 7.65
N HIS A 45 12.45 6.57 6.76
CA HIS A 45 12.30 5.12 6.76
C HIS A 45 12.71 4.46 8.08
N GLU A 46 13.79 4.91 8.74
CA GLU A 46 14.21 4.39 10.04
C GLU A 46 13.18 4.65 11.15
N GLN A 47 12.55 5.82 11.14
CA GLN A 47 11.53 6.17 12.13
C GLN A 47 10.28 5.31 11.93
N ILE A 48 9.92 5.05 10.68
CA ILE A 48 8.79 4.20 10.30
C ILE A 48 9.06 2.74 10.70
N ASP A 49 10.24 2.19 10.38
CA ASP A 49 10.60 0.82 10.75
C ASP A 49 10.65 0.68 12.28
N ASN A 50 11.26 1.63 13.00
CA ASN A 50 11.27 1.60 14.47
C ASN A 50 9.84 1.59 15.05
N ALA A 51 8.95 2.44 14.55
CA ALA A 51 7.55 2.45 14.97
C ALA A 51 6.85 1.11 14.66
N PHE A 52 7.13 0.53 13.50
CA PHE A 52 6.62 -0.78 13.09
C PHE A 52 7.11 -1.90 14.03
N ARG A 53 8.42 -1.99 14.32
CA ARG A 53 8.99 -3.01 15.22
C ARG A 53 8.46 -2.88 16.64
N MET A 54 8.36 -1.65 17.16
CA MET A 54 7.75 -1.41 18.48
C MET A 54 6.31 -1.91 18.53
N GLN A 55 5.52 -1.67 17.48
CA GLN A 55 4.14 -2.14 17.44
C GLN A 55 4.05 -3.67 17.30
N GLN A 56 4.94 -4.30 16.53
CA GLN A 56 5.01 -5.77 16.44
C GLN A 56 5.30 -6.42 17.80
N GLN A 57 6.23 -5.85 18.58
CA GLN A 57 6.53 -6.32 19.92
C GLN A 57 5.32 -6.20 20.86
N ARG A 58 4.59 -5.08 20.80
CA ARG A 58 3.36 -4.90 21.59
C ARG A 58 2.28 -5.90 21.22
N THR A 59 2.08 -6.15 19.93
CA THR A 59 1.12 -7.15 19.42
C THR A 59 1.48 -8.55 19.92
N GLY A 60 2.76 -8.93 19.85
CA GLY A 60 3.24 -10.20 20.40
C GLY A 60 3.06 -10.30 21.92
N ALA A 61 3.35 -9.23 22.66
CA ALA A 61 3.14 -9.16 24.10
C ALA A 61 1.66 -9.26 24.51
N ALA A 62 0.74 -8.84 23.64
CA ALA A 62 -0.69 -9.01 23.80
C ALA A 62 -1.19 -10.44 23.46
N GLY A 63 -0.28 -11.37 23.14
CA GLY A 63 -0.61 -12.75 22.79
C GLY A 63 -1.10 -12.94 21.35
N LEU A 64 -0.97 -11.92 20.51
CA LEU A 64 -1.37 -11.95 19.11
C LEU A 64 -0.17 -12.28 18.22
N THR A 65 -0.37 -13.16 17.24
CA THR A 65 0.67 -13.49 16.26
C THR A 65 0.96 -12.28 15.37
N PRO A 66 2.22 -11.85 15.21
CA PRO A 66 2.57 -10.79 14.27
C PRO A 66 2.22 -11.21 12.84
N MET A 67 1.32 -10.45 12.19
CA MET A 67 0.82 -10.80 10.85
C MET A 67 1.70 -10.26 9.72
N ILE A 68 2.47 -9.20 9.95
CA ILE A 68 3.28 -8.55 8.92
C ILE A 68 4.73 -9.00 9.07
N GLN A 69 5.19 -9.80 8.11
CA GLN A 69 6.57 -10.28 8.03
C GLN A 69 7.33 -9.41 7.03
N THR A 70 8.41 -8.78 7.47
CA THR A 70 9.33 -8.03 6.61
C THR A 70 10.71 -7.96 7.25
N ASP A 71 11.73 -8.22 6.45
CA ASP A 71 13.14 -8.12 6.83
C ASP A 71 13.76 -6.79 6.37
N THR A 72 13.01 -5.96 5.63
CA THR A 72 13.45 -4.64 5.15
C THR A 72 12.91 -3.53 6.04
N ASN A 73 13.59 -2.38 6.00
CA ASN A 73 13.28 -1.17 6.78
C ASN A 73 12.71 -0.03 5.92
N VAL A 74 12.50 -0.24 4.62
CA VAL A 74 12.03 0.81 3.70
C VAL A 74 10.53 0.68 3.39
N HIS A 75 9.94 -0.52 3.59
CA HIS A 75 8.51 -0.80 3.36
C HIS A 75 7.98 -0.39 1.97
N LEU A 76 8.86 -0.25 0.98
CA LEU A 76 8.54 0.14 -0.39
C LEU A 76 9.05 -0.92 -1.36
N PHE A 77 8.39 -1.00 -2.51
CA PHE A 77 8.80 -1.83 -3.63
C PHE A 77 9.25 -0.93 -4.77
N MET A 78 10.32 -1.34 -5.44
CA MET A 78 10.77 -0.74 -6.69
C MET A 78 10.45 -1.70 -7.83
N HIS A 79 9.90 -1.18 -8.91
CA HIS A 79 9.77 -1.90 -10.16
C HIS A 79 10.87 -1.38 -11.08
N GLU A 80 11.87 -2.21 -11.36
CA GLU A 80 12.95 -1.92 -12.29
C GLU A 80 12.84 -2.95 -13.43
N ASP A 81 12.39 -2.47 -14.58
CA ASP A 81 12.01 -3.19 -15.80
C ASP A 81 10.95 -4.30 -15.65
N GLY A 82 9.97 -4.26 -16.58
CA GLY A 82 8.77 -5.11 -16.66
C GLY A 82 9.00 -6.60 -16.45
#